data_AF-Q17D18-F1
#
_entry.id   AF-Q17D18-F1
#
_cell.length_a   1.000
_cell.length_b   1.000
_cell.length_c   1.000
_cell.angle_alpha   90.00
_cell.angle_beta   90.00
_cell.angle_gamma   90.00
#
_symmetry.space_group_name_H-M   'P 1'
#
loop_
_entity.id
_entity.type
_entity.pdbx_description
1 polymer ?
#
loop_
_entity_poly.entity_id
_entity_poly.type
_entity_poly.pdbx_seq_one_letter_code
_entity_poly.pdbx_strand_id
1 'polypeptide(L)'
;MLDKDTEWHGTNGLPTLITTLLQMNMAGHPLVLPDMVGGNGYDPGVADGNNPPSKELFIRWLQANVFMPSIQFSYVPFDFDEETVKISKEMTDLHEKYTPLIMERFRVAVSGGYPVNPPLWWVSPEDTVAQEIDDQFLLGDDVIAAPVIVEGARTRDIYLPEGEWIDGNLGTVYDGPIWIRDYEAPLSVLPYFVRNSTYQRLQ
;
A
#
# COMPACT_ATOMS: atom_id res chain seq x y z
N MET A 1 2.45 1.83 14.94
CA MET A 1 1.90 0.54 14.48
C MET A 1 2.42 -0.56 15.41
N LEU A 2 1.92 -1.79 15.31
CA LEU A 2 2.49 -2.96 15.98
C LEU A 2 3.58 -3.58 15.11
N ASP A 3 4.63 -4.10 15.73
CA ASP A 3 5.67 -4.87 15.04
C ASP A 3 5.04 -6.05 14.30
N LYS A 4 5.43 -6.21 13.04
CA LYS A 4 4.95 -7.25 12.13
C LYS A 4 6.03 -8.28 11.93
N ASP A 5 5.57 -9.52 11.83
CA ASP A 5 6.44 -10.65 11.60
C ASP A 5 6.77 -10.75 10.13
N THR A 6 7.95 -11.28 9.82
CA THR A 6 8.48 -11.42 8.47
C THR A 6 7.78 -12.56 7.69
N GLU A 7 6.47 -12.44 7.50
CA GLU A 7 5.63 -13.52 6.97
C GLU A 7 4.46 -13.01 6.09
N TRP A 8 3.85 -13.93 5.34
CA TRP A 8 2.71 -13.66 4.44
C TRP A 8 1.32 -13.86 5.09
N HIS A 9 1.23 -14.44 6.28
CA HIS A 9 -0.06 -14.82 6.85
C HIS A 9 -0.79 -13.65 7.54
N GLY A 10 -2.12 -13.72 7.56
CA GLY A 10 -3.01 -12.69 8.10
C GLY A 10 -3.08 -12.58 9.63
N THR A 11 -2.17 -13.19 10.39
CA THR A 11 -2.15 -13.04 11.86
C THR A 11 -1.34 -11.83 12.29
N ASN A 12 -0.14 -11.66 11.72
CA ASN A 12 0.73 -10.51 11.98
C ASN A 12 1.72 -10.20 10.82
N GLY A 13 1.53 -10.81 9.65
CA GLY A 13 2.38 -10.58 8.48
C GLY A 13 1.89 -9.43 7.59
N LEU A 14 2.41 -9.38 6.36
CA LEU A 14 2.13 -8.33 5.37
C LEU A 14 0.64 -7.97 5.19
N PRO A 15 -0.32 -8.92 5.05
CA PRO A 15 -1.74 -8.57 4.90
C PRO A 15 -2.27 -7.67 6.02
N THR A 16 -1.80 -7.92 7.25
CA THR A 16 -2.28 -7.18 8.42
C THR A 16 -1.77 -5.75 8.48
N LEU A 17 -0.75 -5.41 7.69
CA LEU A 17 -0.26 -4.03 7.55
C LEU A 17 -1.38 -3.10 7.06
N ILE A 18 -2.16 -3.56 6.08
CA ILE A 18 -3.25 -2.80 5.48
C ILE A 18 -4.39 -2.67 6.48
N THR A 19 -4.89 -3.77 7.05
CA THR A 19 -6.00 -3.71 8.00
C THR A 19 -5.65 -2.91 9.26
N THR A 20 -4.40 -2.97 9.74
CA THR A 20 -3.92 -2.13 10.84
C THR A 20 -3.89 -0.65 10.45
N LEU A 21 -3.43 -0.32 9.23
CA LEU A 21 -3.45 1.05 8.71
C LEU A 21 -4.88 1.62 8.68
N LEU A 22 -5.82 0.84 8.14
CA LEU A 22 -7.24 1.22 8.04
C LEU A 22 -7.83 1.46 9.44
N GLN A 23 -7.63 0.53 10.36
CA GLN A 23 -8.13 0.64 11.72
C GLN A 23 -7.55 1.85 12.46
N MET A 24 -6.24 2.10 12.34
CA MET A 24 -5.59 3.25 12.98
C MET A 24 -6.13 4.57 12.43
N ASN A 25 -6.33 4.68 11.11
CA ASN A 25 -6.92 5.86 10.50
C ASN A 25 -8.34 6.10 11.02
N MET A 26 -9.17 5.06 11.10
CA MET A 26 -10.55 5.18 11.59
C MET A 26 -10.63 5.45 13.10
N ALA A 27 -9.63 5.02 13.88
CA ALA A 27 -9.52 5.29 15.31
C ALA A 27 -9.00 6.72 15.62
N GLY A 28 -8.67 7.53 14.61
CA GLY A 28 -8.15 8.89 14.82
C GLY A 28 -6.63 8.95 15.02
N HIS A 29 -5.90 7.93 14.58
CA HIS A 29 -4.44 7.91 14.52
C HIS A 29 -3.94 7.95 13.06
N PRO A 30 -4.12 9.06 12.32
CA PRO A 30 -3.92 9.09 10.87
C PRO A 30 -2.45 9.19 10.43
N LEU A 31 -1.54 9.69 11.30
CA LEU A 31 -0.11 9.81 11.02
C LEU A 31 0.62 8.51 11.40
N VAL A 32 0.22 7.42 10.75
CA VAL A 32 0.72 6.07 11.03
C VAL A 32 2.14 5.92 10.49
N LEU A 33 3.10 5.58 11.36
CA LEU A 33 4.35 4.95 10.91
C LEU A 33 4.03 3.49 10.59
N PRO A 34 4.00 3.08 9.31
CA PRO A 34 3.85 1.68 8.98
C PRO A 34 5.07 0.89 9.45
N ASP A 35 4.87 -0.38 9.76
CA ASP A 35 5.97 -1.20 10.23
C ASP A 35 7.02 -1.42 9.13
N MET A 36 8.25 -1.63 9.57
CA MET A 36 9.45 -1.68 8.75
C MET A 36 9.35 -2.67 7.58
N VAL A 37 9.90 -2.27 6.42
CA VAL A 37 9.86 -3.03 5.16
C VAL A 37 10.58 -4.36 5.34
N GLY A 38 9.81 -5.45 5.22
CA GLY A 38 10.29 -6.82 5.42
C GLY A 38 9.98 -7.41 6.79
N GLY A 39 9.30 -6.66 7.66
CA GLY A 39 9.00 -7.07 9.04
C GLY A 39 10.23 -6.98 9.96
N ASN A 40 10.04 -7.45 11.17
CA ASN A 40 11.00 -7.35 12.26
C ASN A 40 12.11 -8.42 12.22
N GLY A 41 11.95 -9.49 11.43
CA GLY A 41 12.93 -10.56 11.28
C GLY A 41 13.16 -11.39 12.53
N TYR A 42 12.36 -11.24 13.59
CA TYR A 42 12.57 -11.97 14.84
C TYR A 42 11.88 -13.33 14.77
N ASP A 43 12.66 -14.40 14.88
CA ASP A 43 12.11 -15.76 15.06
C ASP A 43 12.70 -16.41 16.32
N PRO A 44 11.93 -16.50 17.42
CA PRO A 44 12.40 -17.11 18.66
C PRO A 44 12.65 -18.62 18.54
N GLY A 45 12.26 -19.26 17.43
CA GLY A 45 12.51 -20.66 17.10
C GLY A 45 13.81 -20.92 16.33
N VAL A 46 14.54 -19.89 15.88
CA VAL A 46 15.80 -20.01 15.14
C VAL A 46 16.99 -19.67 16.05
N ALA A 47 18.09 -20.41 15.91
CA ALA A 47 19.23 -20.38 16.84
C ALA A 47 19.95 -19.03 16.97
N ASP A 48 19.79 -18.12 16.01
CA ASP A 48 20.30 -16.74 16.03
C ASP A 48 19.18 -15.69 16.17
N GLY A 49 17.92 -16.11 16.27
CA GLY A 49 16.76 -15.24 16.37
C GLY A 49 16.39 -14.51 15.07
N ASN A 50 17.03 -14.81 13.93
CA ASN A 50 16.93 -14.02 12.71
C ASN A 50 16.27 -14.80 11.57
N ASN A 51 15.13 -14.30 11.09
CA ASN A 51 14.37 -14.82 9.95
C ASN A 51 14.19 -13.69 8.91
N PRO A 52 15.20 -13.43 8.05
CA PRO A 52 15.13 -12.36 7.07
C PRO A 52 14.04 -12.62 6.01
N PRO A 53 13.43 -11.57 5.45
CA PRO A 53 12.38 -11.71 4.46
C PRO A 53 12.93 -12.37 3.19
N SER A 54 12.08 -13.11 2.48
CA SER A 54 12.38 -13.43 1.10
C SER A 54 12.42 -12.13 0.27
N LYS A 55 13.16 -12.15 -0.84
CA LYS A 55 13.16 -11.04 -1.81
C LYS A 55 11.76 -10.62 -2.22
N GLU A 56 10.88 -11.59 -2.45
CA GLU A 56 9.49 -11.33 -2.86
C GLU A 56 8.73 -10.60 -1.75
N LEU A 57 8.81 -11.10 -0.51
CA LEU A 57 8.14 -10.48 0.63
C LEU A 57 8.66 -9.05 0.85
N PHE A 58 9.98 -8.85 0.83
CA PHE A 58 10.59 -7.53 0.96
C PHE A 58 10.04 -6.52 -0.06
N ILE A 59 10.01 -6.90 -1.34
CA ILE A 59 9.52 -6.02 -2.41
C ILE A 59 8.02 -5.75 -2.27
N ARG A 60 7.19 -6.77 -2.00
CA ARG A 60 5.73 -6.56 -1.82
C ARG A 60 5.42 -5.72 -0.59
N TRP A 61 6.22 -5.85 0.46
CA TRP A 61 6.11 -5.02 1.65
C TRP A 61 6.43 -3.56 1.36
N LEU A 62 7.52 -3.30 0.63
CA LEU A 62 7.87 -1.96 0.17
C LEU A 62 6.74 -1.36 -0.67
N GLN A 63 6.20 -2.13 -1.61
CA GLN A 63 5.07 -1.72 -2.45
C GLN A 63 3.85 -1.33 -1.62
N ALA A 64 3.49 -2.11 -0.60
CA ALA A 64 2.39 -1.77 0.31
C ALA A 64 2.61 -0.43 1.03
N ASN A 65 3.86 -0.06 1.33
CA ASN A 65 4.20 1.18 2.02
C ASN A 65 4.22 2.44 1.12
N VAL A 66 4.26 2.30 -0.21
CA VAL A 66 4.50 3.42 -1.14
C VAL A 66 3.53 4.58 -0.95
N PHE A 67 2.25 4.32 -0.65
CA PHE A 67 1.24 5.37 -0.45
C PHE A 67 0.86 5.57 1.03
N MET A 68 1.61 4.96 1.95
CA MET A 68 1.46 5.16 3.39
C MET A 68 2.24 6.40 3.85
N PRO A 69 2.07 6.86 5.10
CA PRO A 69 2.66 8.13 5.58
C PRO A 69 4.20 8.20 5.54
N SER A 70 4.88 7.07 5.52
CA SER A 70 6.34 6.99 5.46
C SER A 70 6.81 5.59 5.04
N ILE A 71 8.06 5.48 4.60
CA ILE A 71 8.74 4.21 4.35
C ILE A 71 9.90 4.10 5.35
N GLN A 72 9.97 2.98 6.08
CA GLN A 72 11.07 2.64 6.97
C GLN A 72 11.65 1.30 6.57
N PHE A 73 12.96 1.22 6.37
CA PHE A 73 13.65 -0.02 6.02
C PHE A 73 14.24 -0.70 7.27
N SER A 74 13.94 -1.99 7.49
CA SER A 74 14.67 -2.85 8.42
C SER A 74 15.77 -3.61 7.72
N TYR A 75 15.46 -4.13 6.54
CA TYR A 75 16.40 -4.69 5.58
C TYR A 75 16.66 -3.69 4.46
N VAL A 76 17.86 -3.70 3.89
CA VAL A 76 18.21 -2.76 2.83
C VAL A 76 18.23 -3.46 1.46
N PRO A 77 17.83 -2.80 0.36
CA PRO A 77 17.66 -3.47 -0.93
C PRO A 77 18.91 -4.19 -1.44
N PHE A 78 20.10 -3.69 -1.09
CA PHE A 78 21.39 -4.25 -1.49
C PHE A 78 21.81 -5.50 -0.68
N ASP A 79 21.02 -5.93 0.30
CA ASP A 79 21.18 -7.23 0.95
C ASP A 79 20.71 -8.40 0.06
N PHE A 80 19.94 -8.11 -1.01
CA PHE A 80 19.34 -9.10 -1.89
C PHE A 80 20.09 -9.18 -3.24
N ASP A 81 19.66 -8.40 -4.24
CA ASP A 81 20.24 -8.37 -5.58
C ASP A 81 19.96 -7.07 -6.33
N GLU A 82 20.59 -6.89 -7.49
CA GLU A 82 20.47 -5.68 -8.33
C GLU A 82 19.02 -5.42 -8.82
N GLU A 83 18.23 -6.49 -9.05
CA GLU A 83 16.82 -6.33 -9.40
C GLU A 83 16.03 -5.72 -8.23
N THR A 84 16.29 -6.18 -7.01
CA THR A 84 15.68 -5.64 -5.79
C THR A 84 16.07 -4.18 -5.58
N VAL A 85 17.35 -3.82 -5.74
CA VAL A 85 17.81 -2.43 -5.67
C VAL A 85 17.08 -1.55 -6.69
N LYS A 86 16.95 -2.02 -7.93
CA LYS A 86 16.25 -1.29 -8.99
C LYS A 86 14.77 -1.07 -8.66
N ILE A 87 14.05 -2.14 -8.29
CA ILE A 87 12.62 -2.05 -7.95
C ILE A 87 12.43 -1.16 -6.72
N SER A 88 13.28 -1.30 -5.70
CA SER A 88 13.20 -0.45 -4.51
C SER A 88 13.39 1.03 -4.83
N LYS A 89 14.33 1.35 -5.74
CA LYS A 89 14.51 2.72 -6.22
C LYS A 89 13.24 3.24 -6.92
N GLU A 90 12.65 2.46 -7.82
CA GLU A 90 11.42 2.84 -8.51
C GLU A 90 10.27 3.10 -7.53
N MET A 91 10.13 2.28 -6.49
CA MET A 91 9.12 2.45 -5.44
C MET A 91 9.38 3.67 -4.55
N THR A 92 10.64 3.95 -4.19
CA THR A 92 10.98 5.15 -3.41
C THR A 92 10.83 6.42 -4.23
N ASP A 93 11.17 6.40 -5.52
CA ASP A 93 10.95 7.53 -6.43
C ASP A 93 9.44 7.80 -6.60
N LEU A 94 8.61 6.74 -6.64
CA LEU A 94 7.14 6.87 -6.65
C LEU A 94 6.62 7.48 -5.34
N HIS A 95 7.12 7.04 -4.18
CA HIS A 95 6.77 7.65 -2.89
C HIS A 95 7.17 9.13 -2.82
N GLU A 96 8.37 9.48 -3.31
CA GLU A 96 8.84 10.87 -3.40
C GLU A 96 7.89 11.71 -4.28
N LYS A 97 7.51 11.18 -5.45
CA LYS A 97 6.56 11.85 -6.37
C LYS A 97 5.23 12.19 -5.68
N TYR A 98 4.70 11.30 -4.83
CA TYR A 98 3.43 11.50 -4.13
C TYR A 98 3.56 12.15 -2.74
N THR A 99 4.78 12.40 -2.27
CA THR A 99 5.03 13.06 -0.97
C THR A 99 4.31 14.40 -0.82
N PRO A 100 4.21 15.28 -1.85
CA PRO A 100 3.41 16.50 -1.74
C PRO A 100 1.94 16.23 -1.37
N LEU A 101 1.32 15.19 -1.95
CA LEU A 101 -0.05 14.78 -1.62
C LEU A 101 -0.14 14.19 -0.22
N ILE A 102 0.82 13.36 0.21
CA ILE A 102 0.89 12.83 1.57
C ILE A 102 0.95 13.99 2.59
N MET A 103 1.81 14.97 2.35
CA MET A 103 1.95 16.15 3.21
C MET A 103 0.71 17.05 3.19
N GLU A 104 0.00 17.12 2.07
CA GLU A 104 -1.31 17.78 1.98
C GLU A 104 -2.33 17.06 2.87
N ARG A 105 -2.40 15.72 2.79
CA ARG A 105 -3.30 14.92 3.62
C ARG A 105 -2.96 14.98 5.10
N PHE A 106 -1.68 15.07 5.47
CA PHE A 106 -1.29 15.33 6.86
C PHE A 106 -1.88 16.64 7.39
N ARG A 107 -1.85 17.71 6.59
CA ARG A 107 -2.42 19.00 7.01
C ARG A 107 -3.93 18.90 7.22
N VAL A 108 -4.64 18.25 6.31
CA VAL A 108 -6.10 18.04 6.40
C VAL A 108 -6.45 17.15 7.61
N ALA A 109 -5.65 16.13 7.87
CA ALA A 109 -5.80 15.27 9.03
C ALA A 109 -5.64 16.04 10.35
N VAL A 110 -4.58 16.85 10.47
CA VAL A 110 -4.30 17.65 11.68
C VAL A 110 -5.35 18.75 11.89
N SER A 111 -5.81 19.40 10.82
CA SER A 111 -6.76 20.53 10.94
C SER A 111 -8.21 20.09 11.08
N GLY A 112 -8.60 18.96 10.47
CA GLY A 112 -9.99 18.55 10.32
C GLY A 112 -10.34 17.16 10.81
N GLY A 113 -9.36 16.38 11.28
CA GLY A 113 -9.59 15.01 11.77
C GLY A 113 -9.85 13.97 10.68
N TYR A 114 -9.53 14.29 9.42
CA TYR A 114 -9.68 13.35 8.30
C TYR A 114 -8.59 12.27 8.33
N PRO A 115 -8.90 11.03 7.88
CA PRO A 115 -7.89 10.00 7.70
C PRO A 115 -6.91 10.37 6.58
N VAL A 116 -5.66 9.91 6.69
CA VAL A 116 -4.68 10.00 5.59
C VAL A 116 -4.84 8.83 4.65
N ASN A 117 -5.03 7.63 5.20
CA ASN A 117 -5.24 6.41 4.44
C ASN A 117 -6.53 5.69 4.83
N PRO A 118 -7.70 6.16 4.36
CA PRO A 118 -8.96 5.51 4.65
C PRO A 118 -9.19 4.24 3.81
N PRO A 119 -10.17 3.40 4.21
CA PRO A 119 -10.66 2.28 3.41
C PRO A 119 -11.47 2.79 2.20
N LEU A 120 -11.67 1.95 1.18
CA LEU A 120 -12.36 2.35 -0.05
C LEU A 120 -13.78 2.90 0.20
N TRP A 121 -14.53 2.30 1.13
CA TRP A 121 -15.88 2.76 1.47
C TRP A 121 -15.92 4.20 1.98
N TRP A 122 -14.79 4.81 2.33
CA TRP A 122 -14.73 6.23 2.70
C TRP A 122 -15.24 7.17 1.61
N VAL A 123 -14.94 6.88 0.35
CA VAL A 123 -15.42 7.66 -0.81
C VAL A 123 -16.73 7.12 -1.39
N SER A 124 -17.18 5.95 -0.93
CA SER A 124 -18.41 5.29 -1.38
C SER A 124 -19.06 4.52 -0.23
N PRO A 125 -19.66 5.22 0.76
CA PRO A 125 -20.07 4.61 2.03
C PRO A 125 -21.26 3.66 1.90
N GLU A 126 -22.09 3.81 0.86
CA GLU A 126 -23.25 2.94 0.60
C GLU A 126 -22.91 1.74 -0.30
N ASP A 127 -21.68 1.68 -0.82
CA ASP A 127 -21.21 0.60 -1.68
C ASP A 127 -20.82 -0.61 -0.82
N THR A 128 -21.67 -1.65 -0.86
CA THR A 128 -21.46 -2.88 -0.09
C THR A 128 -20.21 -3.64 -0.50
N VAL A 129 -19.76 -3.53 -1.76
CA VAL A 129 -18.52 -4.17 -2.19
C VAL A 129 -17.34 -3.42 -1.57
N ALA A 130 -17.32 -2.08 -1.64
CA ALA A 130 -16.27 -1.27 -1.04
C ALA A 130 -16.14 -1.46 0.48
N GLN A 131 -17.23 -1.79 1.17
CA GLN A 131 -17.25 -2.11 2.60
C GLN A 131 -16.52 -3.41 2.96
N GLU A 132 -16.43 -4.36 2.03
CA GLU A 132 -15.78 -5.66 2.22
C GLU A 132 -14.30 -5.66 1.85
N ILE A 133 -13.81 -4.63 1.14
CA ILE A 133 -12.41 -4.55 0.70
C ILE A 133 -11.50 -4.19 1.87
N ASP A 134 -10.59 -5.11 2.21
CA ASP A 134 -9.62 -4.99 3.30
C ASP A 134 -8.15 -5.07 2.83
N ASP A 135 -7.93 -5.25 1.53
CA ASP A 135 -6.62 -5.42 0.89
C ASP A 135 -6.28 -4.31 -0.13
N GLN A 136 -7.09 -3.24 -0.13
CA GLN A 136 -6.86 -1.98 -0.84
C GLN A 136 -7.07 -0.82 0.15
N PHE A 137 -6.38 0.30 -0.10
CA PHE A 137 -6.55 1.50 0.73
C PHE A 137 -6.41 2.76 -0.13
N LEU A 138 -6.97 3.86 0.38
CA LEU A 138 -6.82 5.17 -0.24
C LEU A 138 -5.62 5.92 0.32
N LEU A 139 -5.08 6.88 -0.43
CA LEU A 139 -4.38 8.05 0.08
C LEU A 139 -5.28 9.26 -0.16
N GLY A 140 -5.86 9.78 0.92
CA GLY A 140 -6.95 10.76 0.84
C GLY A 140 -8.21 10.17 0.22
N ASP A 141 -8.70 10.86 -0.83
CA ASP A 141 -9.90 10.48 -1.58
C ASP A 141 -9.56 10.17 -3.05
N ASP A 142 -8.26 10.22 -3.39
CA ASP A 142 -7.77 10.46 -4.74
C ASP A 142 -6.89 9.35 -5.29
N VAL A 143 -6.20 8.57 -4.46
CA VAL A 143 -5.30 7.51 -4.92
C VAL A 143 -5.68 6.21 -4.24
N ILE A 144 -5.93 5.16 -5.02
CA ILE A 144 -6.13 3.80 -4.53
C ILE A 144 -4.81 3.04 -4.70
N ALA A 145 -4.35 2.40 -3.63
CA ALA A 145 -3.27 1.42 -3.65
C ALA A 145 -3.86 0.01 -3.50
N ALA A 146 -3.40 -0.92 -4.34
CA ALA A 146 -3.82 -2.32 -4.31
C ALA A 146 -2.59 -3.25 -4.35
N PRO A 147 -1.77 -3.29 -3.27
CA PRO A 147 -0.54 -4.08 -3.25
C PRO A 147 -0.82 -5.59 -3.30
N VAL A 148 0.07 -6.38 -3.90
CA VAL A 148 -0.04 -7.85 -3.87
C VAL A 148 0.39 -8.36 -2.49
N ILE A 149 -0.52 -9.05 -1.79
CA ILE A 149 -0.30 -9.57 -0.42
C ILE A 149 -0.34 -11.10 -0.33
N VAL A 150 -0.33 -11.79 -1.47
CA VAL A 150 -0.33 -13.26 -1.57
C VAL A 150 0.99 -13.70 -2.20
N GLU A 151 1.68 -14.63 -1.54
CA GLU A 151 2.97 -15.15 -2.01
C GLU A 151 2.85 -15.80 -3.39
N GLY A 152 3.80 -15.52 -4.28
CA GLY A 152 3.87 -16.07 -5.62
C GLY A 152 2.89 -15.43 -6.62
N ALA A 153 1.97 -14.59 -6.17
CA ALA A 153 1.00 -13.95 -7.05
C ALA A 153 1.69 -12.95 -7.99
N ARG A 154 1.28 -13.00 -9.26
CA ARG A 154 1.72 -12.08 -10.33
C ARG A 154 0.55 -11.34 -10.96
N THR A 155 -0.67 -11.64 -10.52
CA THR A 155 -1.89 -10.92 -10.85
C THR A 155 -2.71 -10.73 -9.58
N ARG A 156 -3.66 -9.79 -9.58
CA ARG A 156 -4.70 -9.70 -8.54
C ARG A 156 -5.97 -9.06 -9.08
N ASP A 157 -7.08 -9.34 -8.41
CA ASP A 157 -8.33 -8.61 -8.63
C ASP A 157 -8.30 -7.28 -7.87
N ILE A 158 -8.91 -6.26 -8.47
CA ILE A 158 -8.93 -4.89 -7.95
C ILE A 158 -10.33 -4.32 -8.13
N TYR A 159 -10.89 -3.79 -7.05
CA TYR A 159 -12.14 -3.05 -7.08
C TYR A 159 -11.88 -1.55 -7.15
N LEU A 160 -12.57 -0.87 -8.06
CA LEU A 160 -12.61 0.58 -8.14
C LEU A 160 -14.03 1.04 -7.79
N PRO A 161 -14.21 1.88 -6.76
CA PRO A 161 -15.52 2.42 -6.39
C PRO A 161 -15.96 3.51 -7.38
N GLU A 162 -17.13 4.12 -7.16
CA GLU A 162 -17.67 5.16 -8.03
C GLU A 162 -16.67 6.30 -8.30
N GLY A 163 -16.52 6.64 -9.59
CA GLY A 163 -15.65 7.71 -10.06
C GLY A 163 -14.82 7.31 -11.28
N GLU A 164 -14.15 8.31 -11.86
CA GLU A 164 -13.23 8.12 -12.97
C GLU A 164 -11.80 7.99 -12.43
N TRP A 165 -11.21 6.81 -12.64
CA TRP A 165 -9.92 6.41 -12.11
C TRP A 165 -8.94 6.13 -13.25
N ILE A 166 -7.73 6.65 -13.13
CA ILE A 166 -6.64 6.43 -14.08
C ILE A 166 -5.65 5.46 -13.47
N ASP A 167 -5.36 4.38 -14.18
CA ASP A 167 -4.28 3.46 -13.85
C ASP A 167 -2.94 4.20 -13.90
N GLY A 168 -2.26 4.23 -12.75
CA GLY A 168 -1.00 4.94 -12.61
C GLY A 168 0.18 4.30 -13.37
N ASN A 169 0.07 3.04 -13.76
CA ASN A 169 1.08 2.30 -14.53
C ASN A 169 0.81 2.35 -16.03
N LEU A 170 -0.46 2.11 -16.43
CA LEU A 170 -0.83 1.99 -17.85
C LEU A 170 -1.44 3.25 -18.45
N GLY A 171 -1.87 4.21 -17.63
CA GLY A 171 -2.60 5.40 -18.06
C GLY A 171 -4.02 5.13 -18.58
N THR A 172 -4.52 3.91 -18.42
CA THR A 172 -5.87 3.52 -18.84
C THR A 172 -6.90 4.16 -17.91
N VAL A 173 -7.99 4.70 -18.48
CA VAL A 173 -9.10 5.29 -17.73
C VAL A 173 -10.16 4.23 -17.47
N TYR A 174 -10.67 4.18 -16.25
CA TYR A 174 -11.73 3.30 -15.79
C TYR A 174 -12.85 4.12 -15.14
N ASP A 175 -14.09 3.87 -15.56
CA ASP A 175 -15.29 4.39 -14.91
C ASP A 175 -15.82 3.34 -13.92
N GLY A 176 -15.67 3.62 -12.63
CA GLY A 176 -16.21 2.80 -11.55
C GLY A 176 -17.71 3.05 -11.30
N PRO A 177 -18.41 2.17 -10.56
CA PRO A 177 -17.86 1.03 -9.84
C PRO A 177 -17.58 -0.19 -10.73
N ILE A 178 -16.40 -0.79 -10.62
CA ILE A 178 -16.00 -1.94 -11.45
C ILE A 178 -14.96 -2.84 -10.76
N TRP A 179 -15.02 -4.14 -11.05
CA TRP A 179 -13.94 -5.08 -10.80
C TRP A 179 -13.04 -5.22 -12.03
N ILE A 180 -11.76 -4.91 -11.85
CA ILE A 180 -10.71 -5.29 -12.80
C ILE A 180 -10.21 -6.67 -12.37
N ARG A 181 -10.41 -7.67 -13.24
CA ARG A 181 -10.00 -9.05 -12.97
C ARG A 181 -8.62 -9.33 -13.53
N ASP A 182 -7.84 -10.12 -12.81
CA ASP A 182 -6.52 -10.59 -13.24
C ASP A 182 -5.56 -9.46 -13.67
N TYR A 183 -5.55 -8.34 -12.93
CA TYR A 183 -4.64 -7.23 -13.22
C TYR A 183 -3.19 -7.69 -13.09
N GLU A 184 -2.39 -7.51 -14.14
CA GLU A 184 -0.96 -7.86 -14.18
C GLU A 184 -0.17 -7.06 -13.15
N ALA A 185 0.34 -7.77 -12.15
CA ALA A 185 1.11 -7.22 -11.05
C ALA A 185 2.41 -8.04 -10.86
N PRO A 186 3.33 -8.06 -11.83
CA PRO A 186 4.64 -8.66 -11.65
C PRO A 186 5.40 -7.98 -10.49
N LEU A 187 6.55 -8.53 -10.10
CA LEU A 187 7.26 -8.07 -8.91
C LEU A 187 7.68 -6.60 -8.97
N SER A 188 7.87 -6.03 -10.16
CA SER A 188 8.20 -4.61 -10.37
C SER A 188 6.99 -3.67 -10.37
N VAL A 189 5.76 -4.17 -10.27
CA VAL A 189 4.53 -3.38 -10.41
C VAL A 189 3.73 -3.39 -9.11
N LEU A 190 3.50 -2.20 -8.58
CA LEU A 190 2.44 -1.92 -7.61
C LEU A 190 1.20 -1.46 -8.37
N PRO A 191 0.07 -2.18 -8.31
CA PRO A 191 -1.19 -1.65 -8.83
C PRO A 191 -1.66 -0.44 -8.01
N TYR A 192 -1.87 0.69 -8.68
CA TYR A 192 -2.44 1.89 -8.08
C TYR A 192 -3.20 2.71 -9.10
N PHE A 193 -4.21 3.44 -8.63
CA PHE A 193 -5.14 4.20 -9.46
C PHE A 193 -5.32 5.59 -8.89
N VAL A 194 -5.43 6.59 -9.75
CA VAL A 194 -5.52 7.99 -9.37
C VAL A 194 -6.80 8.56 -9.95
N ARG A 195 -7.63 9.19 -9.12
CA ARG A 195 -8.81 9.92 -9.56
C ARG A 195 -8.42 10.94 -10.63
N ASN A 196 -9.14 10.99 -11.75
CA ASN A 196 -8.73 11.80 -12.92
C ASN A 196 -8.41 13.26 -12.55
N SER A 197 -9.23 13.90 -11.72
CA SER A 197 -9.01 15.28 -11.24
C SER A 197 -7.65 15.49 -10.58
N THR A 198 -7.18 14.50 -9.81
CA THR A 198 -5.88 14.56 -9.14
C THR A 198 -4.75 14.15 -10.09
N TYR A 199 -4.98 13.19 -11.00
CA TYR A 199 -3.98 12.81 -12.00
C TYR A 199 -3.55 14.01 -12.86
N GLN A 200 -4.51 14.83 -13.34
CA GLN A 200 -4.21 16.02 -14.14
C GLN A 200 -3.39 17.08 -13.39
N ARG A 201 -3.46 17.10 -12.05
CA ARG A 201 -2.71 18.03 -11.20
C ARG A 201 -1.28 17.56 -10.91
N LEU A 202 -1.03 16.25 -11.00
CA LEU A 202 0.26 15.62 -10.67
C LEU A 202 1.19 15.45 -11.89
N GLN A 203 0.76 15.83 -13.09
CA GLN A 203 1.57 15.92 -14.31
C GLN A 203 2.18 17.32 -14.44
#